data_AF-A0A9E7AI51-F1
#
_entry.id   AF-A0A9E7AI51-F1
#
_cell.length_a   1.000
_cell.length_b   1.000
_cell.length_c   1.000
_cell.angle_alpha   90.00
_cell.angle_beta   90.00
_cell.angle_gamma   90.00
#
_symmetry.space_group_name_H-M   'P 1'
#
loop_
_entity.id
_entity.type
_entity.pdbx_description
1 polymer ?
#
loop_
_entity_poly.entity_id
_entity_poly.type
_entity_poly.pdbx_seq_one_letter_code
_entity_poly.pdbx_strand_id
1 'polypeptide(L)'
;MAATSTDLTGFVASMGGERALRVEESLGAGYVRLRVAEAERRQAKHDIRSVEDIVIELLRNSRDAGARHIYVATSKEGALRTITILDDGQGIPKDMQEKIFEARVTSKLESMHMDRWGIHGRGMALYSIKENCESAQVVASAPGLGSVIQIVVDTTKISERVDQSTWPTCGLNEDGLKTTVKGPHNIIRTCCDFALEVKGSCEVMLGSAAEIAATARRRIAQTLDIADLLFVEGFENVPILERFRAAVDATELSEVCKSLGLSMSDRTAHRIIAEQIKPLRSVYAQVSHTVEPEGVSREVDLMKDHRGLKMSKADISSFSRKMEQSFAELSEKYYVSLTTEPRVRVSKNKIVVTFDIESQE
;
A
#
# COMPACT_ATOMS: atom_id res chain seq x y z
N MET A 1 -56.10 20.56 -12.22
CA MET A 1 -54.87 21.37 -12.13
C MET A 1 -53.92 20.69 -11.16
N ALA A 2 -52.97 19.91 -11.68
CA ALA A 2 -51.99 19.16 -10.90
C ALA A 2 -50.61 19.70 -11.29
N ALA A 3 -50.07 20.61 -10.48
CA ALA A 3 -48.77 21.24 -10.72
C ALA A 3 -48.18 21.75 -9.40
N THR A 4 -47.70 20.85 -8.53
CA THR A 4 -46.94 21.23 -7.32
C THR A 4 -45.95 20.16 -6.82
N SER A 5 -45.54 19.18 -7.64
CA SER A 5 -44.51 18.20 -7.21
C SER A 5 -43.14 18.40 -7.87
N THR A 6 -43.07 19.09 -9.01
CA THR A 6 -41.82 19.38 -9.73
C THR A 6 -41.04 20.58 -9.18
N ASP A 7 -41.69 21.43 -8.38
CA ASP A 7 -41.08 22.67 -7.87
C ASP A 7 -40.28 22.43 -6.57
N LEU A 8 -40.68 21.44 -5.77
CA LEU A 8 -39.96 21.04 -4.56
C LEU A 8 -38.62 20.37 -4.87
N THR A 9 -38.53 19.56 -5.93
CA THR A 9 -37.27 18.95 -6.37
C THR A 9 -36.30 20.00 -6.93
N GLY A 10 -36.82 21.00 -7.66
CA GLY A 10 -36.04 22.16 -8.11
C GLY A 10 -35.55 23.04 -6.95
N PHE A 11 -36.41 23.28 -5.96
CA PHE A 11 -36.07 24.06 -4.77
C PHE A 11 -35.04 23.35 -3.87
N VAL A 12 -35.18 22.04 -3.63
CA VAL A 12 -34.20 21.25 -2.87
C VAL A 12 -32.86 21.17 -3.60
N ALA A 13 -32.85 21.10 -4.93
CA ALA A 13 -31.63 21.21 -5.73
C ALA A 13 -30.96 22.59 -5.64
N SER A 14 -31.76 23.67 -5.49
CA SER A 14 -31.25 25.03 -5.31
C SER A 14 -30.68 25.30 -3.90
N MET A 15 -31.18 24.60 -2.87
CA MET A 15 -30.66 24.67 -1.49
C MET A 15 -29.56 23.62 -1.21
N GLY A 16 -29.55 22.49 -1.93
CA GLY A 16 -28.61 21.37 -1.79
C GLY A 16 -27.33 21.52 -2.61
N GLY A 17 -26.75 22.73 -2.61
CA GLY A 17 -25.63 23.19 -3.43
C GLY A 17 -24.54 22.12 -3.68
N GLU A 18 -24.12 22.02 -4.95
CA GLU A 18 -23.11 21.09 -5.53
C GLU A 18 -23.30 19.58 -5.30
N ARG A 19 -23.86 19.13 -4.18
CA ARG A 19 -24.09 17.72 -3.86
C ARG A 19 -25.26 17.16 -4.65
N ALA A 20 -26.35 17.92 -4.81
CA ALA A 20 -27.49 17.51 -5.65
C ALA A 20 -27.13 17.34 -7.14
N LEU A 21 -26.09 18.06 -7.60
CA LEU A 21 -25.58 17.95 -8.97
C LEU A 21 -24.69 16.73 -9.19
N ARG A 22 -24.09 16.18 -8.12
CA ARG A 22 -23.14 15.07 -8.17
C ARG A 22 -23.76 13.72 -7.80
N VAL A 23 -24.80 13.71 -6.95
CA VAL A 23 -25.46 12.49 -6.46
C VAL A 23 -26.69 12.15 -7.30
N GLU A 24 -26.78 10.88 -7.69
CA GLU A 24 -27.98 10.28 -8.30
C GLU A 24 -28.87 9.68 -7.23
N GLU A 25 -28.29 8.92 -6.31
CA GLU A 25 -29.01 8.16 -5.28
C GLU A 25 -28.22 8.20 -3.97
N SER A 26 -28.91 8.38 -2.84
CA SER A 26 -28.33 8.21 -1.52
C SER A 26 -28.61 6.80 -1.02
N LEU A 27 -27.56 6.02 -0.77
CA LEU A 27 -27.67 4.59 -0.40
C LEU A 27 -27.70 4.37 1.11
N GLY A 28 -27.40 5.41 1.91
CA GLY A 28 -27.31 5.32 3.37
C GLY A 28 -25.87 5.09 3.86
N ALA A 29 -25.65 5.21 5.17
CA ALA A 29 -24.34 5.00 5.82
C ALA A 29 -23.15 5.76 5.18
N GLY A 30 -23.40 6.94 4.61
CA GLY A 30 -22.39 7.74 3.91
C GLY A 30 -22.12 7.34 2.46
N TYR A 31 -22.74 6.27 1.96
CA TYR A 31 -22.63 5.83 0.57
C TYR A 31 -23.64 6.53 -0.33
N VAL A 32 -23.19 6.83 -1.54
CA VAL A 32 -23.99 7.42 -2.60
C VAL A 32 -23.67 6.76 -3.94
N ARG A 33 -24.63 6.84 -4.86
CA ARG A 33 -24.38 6.64 -6.28
C ARG A 33 -24.13 7.99 -6.95
N LEU A 34 -22.99 8.16 -7.59
CA LEU A 34 -22.68 9.36 -8.36
C LEU A 34 -23.46 9.38 -9.67
N ARG A 35 -23.88 10.56 -10.15
CA ARG A 35 -24.44 10.72 -11.50
C ARG A 35 -23.41 10.33 -12.56
N VAL A 36 -23.90 9.86 -13.72
CA VAL A 36 -23.04 9.44 -14.84
C VAL A 36 -22.00 10.50 -15.22
N ALA A 37 -22.44 11.74 -15.45
CA ALA A 37 -21.52 12.82 -15.83
C ALA A 37 -20.43 13.10 -14.78
N GLU A 38 -20.74 12.95 -13.48
CA GLU A 38 -19.76 13.11 -12.40
C GLU A 38 -18.81 11.91 -12.35
N ALA A 39 -19.32 10.69 -12.51
CA ALA A 39 -18.50 9.49 -12.60
C ALA A 39 -17.54 9.53 -13.81
N GLU A 40 -18.02 9.97 -14.97
CA GLU A 40 -17.22 10.16 -16.20
C GLU A 40 -16.17 11.25 -16.04
N ARG A 41 -16.48 12.37 -15.39
CA ARG A 41 -15.48 13.40 -15.04
C ARG A 41 -14.37 12.84 -14.15
N ARG A 42 -14.70 11.93 -13.25
CA ARG A 42 -13.75 11.21 -12.39
C ARG A 42 -13.09 10.02 -13.11
N GLN A 43 -13.50 9.71 -14.33
CA GLN A 43 -12.98 8.59 -15.13
C GLN A 43 -11.69 9.01 -15.85
N ALA A 44 -10.57 9.00 -15.13
CA ALA A 44 -9.25 8.95 -15.74
C ALA A 44 -8.79 7.48 -15.82
N LYS A 45 -8.53 6.96 -17.04
CA LYS A 45 -7.64 5.85 -17.48
C LYS A 45 -7.32 4.63 -16.59
N HIS A 46 -8.00 4.34 -15.48
CA HIS A 46 -7.75 3.13 -14.69
C HIS A 46 -8.72 2.03 -15.08
N ASP A 47 -8.48 1.45 -16.25
CA ASP A 47 -8.87 0.07 -16.51
C ASP A 47 -7.95 -0.83 -15.68
N ILE A 48 -8.52 -1.84 -15.02
CA ILE A 48 -7.75 -2.91 -14.39
C ILE A 48 -7.05 -3.68 -15.52
N ARG A 49 -5.73 -3.50 -15.66
CA ARG A 49 -4.94 -4.10 -16.73
C ARG A 49 -4.07 -5.26 -16.25
N SER A 50 -3.72 -5.27 -14.98
CA SER A 50 -3.02 -6.39 -14.37
C SER A 50 -3.48 -6.68 -12.95
N VAL A 51 -3.08 -7.84 -12.43
CA VAL A 51 -3.36 -8.26 -11.05
C VAL A 51 -2.81 -7.25 -10.03
N GLU A 52 -1.71 -6.58 -10.33
CA GLU A 52 -1.14 -5.50 -9.51
C GLU A 52 -2.06 -4.28 -9.39
N ASP A 53 -2.80 -3.94 -10.46
CA ASP A 53 -3.79 -2.85 -10.41
C ASP A 53 -4.92 -3.18 -9.43
N ILE A 54 -5.31 -4.46 -9.32
CA ILE A 54 -6.29 -4.91 -8.33
C ILE A 54 -5.73 -4.72 -6.92
N VAL A 55 -4.51 -5.19 -6.67
CA VAL A 55 -3.88 -5.12 -5.35
C VAL A 55 -3.76 -3.67 -4.88
N ILE A 56 -3.29 -2.76 -5.73
CA ILE A 56 -3.14 -1.36 -5.32
C ILE A 56 -4.48 -0.69 -5.03
N GLU A 57 -5.54 -0.95 -5.80
CA GLU A 57 -6.85 -0.39 -5.53
C GLU A 57 -7.44 -0.88 -4.20
N LEU A 58 -7.27 -2.16 -3.89
CA LEU A 58 -7.71 -2.71 -2.60
C LEU A 58 -6.90 -2.11 -1.43
N LEU A 59 -5.58 -1.96 -1.56
CA LEU A 59 -4.73 -1.31 -0.55
C LEU A 59 -5.14 0.16 -0.32
N ARG A 60 -5.41 0.90 -1.39
CA ARG A 60 -5.91 2.29 -1.31
C ARG A 60 -7.25 2.35 -0.59
N ASN A 61 -8.16 1.42 -0.87
CA ASN A 61 -9.45 1.34 -0.19
C ASN A 61 -9.29 1.09 1.31
N SER A 62 -8.43 0.14 1.73
CA SER A 62 -8.19 -0.13 3.15
C SER A 62 -7.57 1.08 3.87
N ARG A 63 -6.57 1.75 3.28
CA ARG A 63 -6.00 3.00 3.83
C ARG A 63 -7.07 4.07 4.02
N ASP A 64 -7.87 4.29 3.00
CA ASP A 64 -8.89 5.35 3.05
C ASP A 64 -10.06 5.00 3.98
N ALA A 65 -10.28 3.72 4.28
CA ALA A 65 -11.15 3.26 5.36
C ALA A 65 -10.54 3.47 6.76
N GLY A 66 -9.32 4.02 6.85
CA GLY A 66 -8.62 4.31 8.09
C GLY A 66 -7.89 3.12 8.69
N ALA A 67 -7.64 2.05 7.92
CA ALA A 67 -6.93 0.88 8.42
C ALA A 67 -5.50 1.23 8.85
N ARG A 68 -5.10 0.73 10.02
CA ARG A 68 -3.72 0.80 10.53
C ARG A 68 -2.93 -0.44 10.18
N HIS A 69 -3.58 -1.60 10.04
CA HIS A 69 -2.96 -2.85 9.66
C HIS A 69 -3.69 -3.44 8.45
N ILE A 70 -2.94 -3.75 7.41
CA ILE A 70 -3.46 -4.32 6.17
C ILE A 70 -2.71 -5.61 5.86
N TYR A 71 -3.43 -6.72 5.84
CA TYR A 71 -2.89 -8.05 5.58
C TYR A 71 -3.31 -8.49 4.18
N VAL A 72 -2.32 -8.73 3.32
CA VAL A 72 -2.50 -9.20 1.94
C VAL A 72 -2.11 -10.66 1.86
N ALA A 73 -3.11 -11.54 1.79
CA ALA A 73 -2.91 -12.95 1.51
C ALA A 73 -3.01 -13.19 -0.01
N THR A 74 -2.03 -13.89 -0.58
CA THR A 74 -2.06 -14.28 -2.00
C THR A 74 -1.79 -15.76 -2.18
N SER A 75 -2.50 -16.38 -3.13
CA SER A 75 -2.28 -17.77 -3.54
C SER A 75 -2.55 -17.93 -5.04
N LYS A 76 -1.93 -18.92 -5.68
CA LYS A 76 -2.17 -19.24 -7.09
C LYS A 76 -2.32 -20.74 -7.23
N GLU A 77 -3.41 -21.16 -7.84
CA GLU A 77 -3.70 -22.54 -8.19
C GLU A 77 -4.02 -22.61 -9.68
N GLY A 78 -3.12 -23.22 -10.46
CA GLY A 78 -3.20 -23.17 -11.92
C GLY A 78 -3.19 -21.73 -12.44
N ALA A 79 -4.24 -21.36 -13.19
CA ALA A 79 -4.42 -19.99 -13.70
C ALA A 79 -5.10 -19.06 -12.69
N LEU A 80 -5.71 -19.57 -11.62
CA LEU A 80 -6.48 -18.78 -10.68
C LEU A 80 -5.58 -18.21 -9.60
N ARG A 81 -5.51 -16.88 -9.52
CA ARG A 81 -4.91 -16.15 -8.41
C ARG A 81 -6.01 -15.70 -7.47
N THR A 82 -5.86 -16.02 -6.19
CA THR A 82 -6.71 -15.50 -5.12
C THR A 82 -5.94 -14.43 -4.35
N ILE A 83 -6.58 -13.28 -4.16
CA ILE A 83 -6.10 -12.17 -3.35
C ILE A 83 -7.13 -11.92 -2.26
N THR A 84 -6.71 -11.95 -1.00
CA THR A 84 -7.57 -11.61 0.14
C THR A 84 -6.91 -10.49 0.94
N ILE A 85 -7.58 -9.34 1.02
CA ILE A 85 -7.16 -8.23 1.88
C ILE A 85 -7.99 -8.27 3.14
N LEU A 86 -7.32 -8.27 4.30
CA LEU A 86 -7.92 -8.10 5.62
C LEU A 86 -7.39 -6.82 6.23
N ASP A 87 -8.28 -6.00 6.78
CA ASP A 87 -7.91 -4.74 7.42
C ASP A 87 -8.72 -4.46 8.69
N ASP A 88 -8.21 -3.57 9.53
CA ASP A 88 -8.85 -3.03 10.74
C ASP A 88 -9.49 -1.66 10.51
N GLY A 89 -9.94 -1.38 9.28
CA GLY A 89 -10.63 -0.13 8.95
C GLY A 89 -12.04 -0.03 9.54
N GLN A 90 -12.78 0.98 9.08
CA GLN A 90 -14.16 1.24 9.51
C GLN A 90 -15.16 0.11 9.20
N GLY A 91 -14.81 -0.82 8.30
CA GLY A 91 -15.71 -1.88 7.86
C GLY A 91 -16.89 -1.39 7.01
N ILE A 92 -17.71 -2.34 6.56
CA ILE A 92 -18.72 -2.17 5.52
C ILE A 92 -20.07 -2.68 6.05
N PRO A 93 -21.11 -1.83 6.11
CA PRO A 93 -22.46 -2.23 6.50
C PRO A 93 -23.00 -3.37 5.63
N LYS A 94 -23.75 -4.30 6.24
CA LYS A 94 -24.24 -5.54 5.59
C LYS A 94 -25.02 -5.27 4.30
N ASP A 95 -25.88 -4.26 4.30
CA ASP A 95 -26.69 -3.83 3.16
C ASP A 95 -25.89 -3.16 2.03
N MET A 96 -24.64 -2.78 2.31
CA MET A 96 -23.71 -2.18 1.35
C MET A 96 -22.71 -3.18 0.77
N GLN A 97 -22.50 -4.35 1.39
CA GLN A 97 -21.44 -5.29 1.00
C GLN A 97 -21.50 -5.77 -0.46
N GLU A 98 -22.70 -5.92 -1.01
CA GLU A 98 -22.89 -6.21 -2.45
C GLU A 98 -22.83 -4.92 -3.29
N LYS A 99 -23.48 -3.85 -2.81
CA LYS A 99 -23.65 -2.59 -3.53
C LYS A 99 -22.34 -1.85 -3.80
N ILE A 100 -21.30 -2.01 -2.97
CA ILE A 100 -20.00 -1.35 -3.20
C ILE A 100 -19.33 -1.80 -4.51
N PHE A 101 -19.73 -2.95 -5.05
CA PHE A 101 -19.26 -3.44 -6.35
C PHE A 101 -20.10 -2.94 -7.52
N GLU A 102 -21.17 -2.19 -7.27
CA GLU A 102 -21.96 -1.60 -8.35
C GLU A 102 -21.31 -0.34 -8.91
N ALA A 103 -21.61 -0.04 -10.17
CA ALA A 103 -21.09 1.15 -10.83
C ALA A 103 -21.48 2.43 -10.08
N ARG A 104 -20.48 3.31 -9.92
CA ARG A 104 -20.60 4.69 -9.41
C ARG A 104 -20.93 4.78 -7.91
N VAL A 105 -20.86 3.66 -7.19
CA VAL A 105 -21.09 3.64 -5.74
C VAL A 105 -19.83 4.07 -5.01
N THR A 106 -19.93 5.09 -4.16
CA THR A 106 -18.81 5.57 -3.36
C THR A 106 -19.26 6.19 -2.03
N SER A 107 -18.40 6.12 -1.02
CA SER A 107 -18.51 6.90 0.21
C SER A 107 -17.67 8.19 0.19
N LYS A 108 -16.96 8.46 -0.91
CA LYS A 108 -15.95 9.54 -1.03
C LYS A 108 -16.44 10.69 -1.93
N LEU A 109 -17.49 11.37 -1.49
CA LEU A 109 -18.09 12.44 -2.30
C LEU A 109 -17.16 13.66 -2.45
N GLU A 110 -16.51 14.07 -1.35
CA GLU A 110 -15.72 15.31 -1.25
C GLU A 110 -14.20 15.10 -1.38
N SER A 111 -13.72 13.87 -1.18
CA SER A 111 -12.29 13.55 -1.09
C SER A 111 -11.74 12.96 -2.39
N MET A 112 -11.70 13.76 -3.46
CA MET A 112 -10.97 13.38 -4.68
C MET A 112 -9.48 13.63 -4.46
N HIS A 113 -8.73 12.56 -4.20
CA HIS A 113 -7.28 12.62 -4.02
C HIS A 113 -6.57 12.07 -5.26
N MET A 114 -5.61 12.82 -5.78
CA MET A 114 -4.65 12.34 -6.75
C MET A 114 -3.42 11.85 -5.99
N ASP A 115 -3.07 10.59 -6.16
CA ASP A 115 -1.82 10.02 -5.64
C ASP A 115 -0.95 9.51 -6.80
N ARG A 116 0.16 8.87 -6.47
CA ARG A 116 1.10 8.28 -7.43
C ARG A 116 0.44 7.31 -8.42
N TRP A 117 -0.66 6.67 -8.04
CA TRP A 117 -1.43 5.73 -8.86
C TRP A 117 -2.67 6.37 -9.49
N GLY A 118 -2.75 7.70 -9.53
CA GLY A 118 -3.82 8.44 -10.19
C GLY A 118 -4.95 8.86 -9.27
N ILE A 119 -6.12 9.14 -9.83
CA ILE A 119 -7.27 9.68 -9.08
C ILE A 119 -8.01 8.55 -8.36
N HIS A 120 -8.19 8.69 -7.04
CA HIS A 120 -9.03 7.82 -6.21
C HIS A 120 -10.37 8.47 -5.85
N GLY A 121 -11.36 7.67 -5.43
CA GLY A 121 -12.66 8.19 -4.92
C GLY A 121 -13.78 8.34 -5.96
N ARG A 122 -13.71 7.57 -7.05
CA ARG A 122 -14.67 7.64 -8.17
C ARG A 122 -15.81 6.60 -8.13
N GLY A 123 -15.74 5.62 -7.24
CA GLY A 123 -16.75 4.56 -7.13
C GLY A 123 -16.78 3.57 -8.30
N MET A 124 -15.67 3.41 -9.03
CA MET A 124 -15.58 2.52 -10.20
C MET A 124 -14.54 1.40 -10.06
N ALA A 125 -13.63 1.48 -9.08
CA ALA A 125 -12.54 0.50 -8.95
C ALA A 125 -13.08 -0.90 -8.63
N LEU A 126 -13.89 -1.02 -7.58
CA LEU A 126 -14.49 -2.31 -7.17
C LEU A 126 -15.43 -2.86 -8.25
N TYR A 127 -16.22 -2.00 -8.90
CA TYR A 127 -17.03 -2.40 -10.05
C TYR A 127 -16.18 -2.96 -11.20
N SER A 128 -15.10 -2.26 -11.58
CA SER A 128 -14.20 -2.75 -12.63
C SER A 128 -13.55 -4.08 -12.26
N ILE A 129 -13.16 -4.26 -10.99
CA ILE A 129 -12.64 -5.55 -10.50
C ILE A 129 -13.71 -6.64 -10.63
N LYS A 130 -14.95 -6.37 -10.20
CA LYS A 130 -16.07 -7.33 -10.26
C LYS A 130 -16.37 -7.79 -11.68
N GLU A 131 -16.33 -6.89 -12.66
CA GLU A 131 -16.64 -7.19 -14.07
C GLU A 131 -15.55 -8.02 -14.77
N ASN A 132 -14.29 -7.88 -14.35
CA ASN A 132 -13.16 -8.50 -15.05
C ASN A 132 -12.60 -9.76 -14.35
N CYS A 133 -13.01 -10.04 -13.11
CA CYS A 133 -12.52 -11.16 -12.31
C CYS A 133 -13.56 -12.28 -12.19
N GLU A 134 -13.11 -13.50 -11.87
CA GLU A 134 -14.01 -14.65 -11.65
C GLU A 134 -14.89 -14.44 -10.41
N SER A 135 -14.34 -13.83 -9.37
CA SER A 135 -15.11 -13.39 -8.21
C SER A 135 -14.51 -12.15 -7.57
N ALA A 136 -15.40 -11.34 -6.98
CA ALA A 136 -15.06 -10.23 -6.12
C ALA A 136 -16.19 -10.11 -5.08
N GLN A 137 -15.82 -10.20 -3.80
CA GLN A 137 -16.80 -10.23 -2.70
C GLN A 137 -16.21 -9.68 -1.39
N VAL A 138 -17.07 -9.13 -0.55
CA VAL A 138 -16.80 -8.97 0.87
C VAL A 138 -17.04 -10.32 1.54
N VAL A 139 -16.01 -10.90 2.16
CA VAL A 139 -16.14 -12.20 2.85
C VAL A 139 -16.65 -12.01 4.27
N ALA A 140 -16.11 -11.00 4.97
CA ALA A 140 -16.53 -10.63 6.30
C ALA A 140 -16.33 -9.13 6.48
N SER A 141 -17.33 -8.43 7.01
CA SER A 141 -17.18 -7.04 7.44
C SER A 141 -18.35 -6.62 8.30
N ALA A 142 -18.11 -5.69 9.21
CA ALA A 142 -19.14 -4.97 9.94
C ALA A 142 -18.62 -3.60 10.35
N PRO A 143 -19.50 -2.61 10.57
CA PRO A 143 -19.08 -1.29 11.03
C PRO A 143 -18.22 -1.37 12.30
N GLY A 144 -17.05 -0.76 12.26
CA GLY A 144 -16.06 -0.73 13.34
C GLY A 144 -15.22 -1.98 13.55
N LEU A 145 -15.46 -3.07 12.79
CA LEU A 145 -14.78 -4.36 12.99
C LEU A 145 -13.71 -4.66 11.92
N GLY A 146 -13.52 -3.79 10.94
CA GLY A 146 -12.65 -4.04 9.79
C GLY A 146 -13.35 -4.67 8.59
N SER A 147 -12.58 -5.01 7.56
CA SER A 147 -13.11 -5.70 6.38
C SER A 147 -12.21 -6.82 5.86
N VAL A 148 -12.82 -7.80 5.21
CA VAL A 148 -12.17 -8.80 4.37
C VAL A 148 -12.77 -8.76 2.98
N ILE A 149 -11.95 -8.44 1.99
CA ILE A 149 -12.32 -8.47 0.57
C ILE A 149 -11.49 -9.54 -0.12
N GLN A 150 -12.16 -10.44 -0.84
CA GLN A 150 -11.52 -11.49 -1.62
C GLN A 150 -11.84 -11.34 -3.10
N ILE A 151 -10.79 -11.41 -3.91
CA ILE A 151 -10.83 -11.39 -5.37
C ILE A 151 -10.20 -12.69 -5.90
N VAL A 152 -10.88 -13.35 -6.83
CA VAL A 152 -10.33 -14.47 -7.61
C VAL A 152 -10.23 -14.04 -9.05
N VAL A 153 -9.02 -14.06 -9.61
CA VAL A 153 -8.72 -13.62 -10.96
C VAL A 153 -8.11 -14.76 -11.78
N ASP A 154 -8.64 -14.97 -12.98
CA ASP A 154 -8.02 -15.83 -13.97
C ASP A 154 -6.87 -15.08 -14.67
N THR A 155 -5.65 -15.54 -14.42
CA THR A 155 -4.43 -14.92 -14.95
C THR A 155 -4.25 -15.07 -16.46
N THR A 156 -5.13 -15.84 -17.12
CA THR A 156 -5.22 -15.90 -18.59
C THR A 156 -6.05 -14.75 -19.18
N LYS A 157 -6.99 -14.18 -18.41
CA LYS A 157 -7.81 -13.03 -18.80
C LYS A 157 -7.16 -11.71 -18.38
N ILE A 158 -6.73 -11.62 -17.11
CA ILE A 158 -5.98 -10.48 -16.58
C ILE A 158 -4.58 -10.97 -16.23
N SER A 159 -3.59 -10.61 -17.04
CA SER A 159 -2.21 -11.03 -16.78
C SER A 159 -1.69 -10.48 -15.45
N GLU A 160 -0.88 -11.27 -14.76
CA GLU A 160 0.02 -10.78 -13.71
C GLU A 160 1.43 -10.57 -14.28
N ARG A 161 2.24 -9.74 -13.62
CA ARG A 161 3.61 -9.49 -14.07
C ARG A 161 4.50 -10.70 -13.80
N VAL A 162 5.59 -10.80 -14.58
CA VAL A 162 6.56 -11.90 -14.42
C VAL A 162 7.26 -11.78 -13.08
N ASP A 163 7.56 -12.94 -12.48
CA ASP A 163 8.26 -13.09 -11.20
C ASP A 163 7.50 -12.48 -10.03
N GLN A 164 6.61 -13.27 -9.42
CA GLN A 164 5.80 -12.87 -8.25
C GLN A 164 6.47 -13.18 -6.89
N SER A 165 7.76 -13.53 -6.89
CA SER A 165 8.47 -13.99 -5.70
C SER A 165 9.66 -13.12 -5.32
N THR A 166 10.29 -12.46 -6.29
CA THR A 166 11.46 -11.60 -6.04
C THR A 166 11.05 -10.26 -5.43
N TRP A 167 11.71 -9.92 -4.33
CA TRP A 167 11.60 -8.62 -3.68
C TRP A 167 12.36 -7.54 -4.45
N PRO A 168 11.82 -6.32 -4.57
CA PRO A 168 12.54 -5.23 -5.18
C PRO A 168 13.65 -4.70 -4.26
N THR A 169 14.63 -4.01 -4.86
CA THR A 169 15.65 -3.26 -4.13
C THR A 169 15.20 -1.82 -3.94
N CYS A 170 15.19 -1.35 -2.70
CA CYS A 170 14.85 0.02 -2.35
C CYS A 170 16.12 0.83 -2.05
N GLY A 171 16.08 2.12 -2.37
CA GLY A 171 17.17 3.08 -2.17
C GLY A 171 16.61 4.49 -2.03
N LEU A 172 17.48 5.47 -1.87
CA LEU A 172 17.07 6.87 -1.83
C LEU A 172 16.97 7.44 -3.24
N ASN A 173 15.94 8.24 -3.51
CA ASN A 173 15.84 9.05 -4.73
C ASN A 173 16.70 10.31 -4.62
N GLU A 174 16.67 11.16 -5.65
CA GLU A 174 17.42 12.43 -5.69
C GLU A 174 17.03 13.40 -4.57
N ASP A 175 15.80 13.29 -4.04
CA ASP A 175 15.27 14.10 -2.94
C ASP A 175 15.54 13.48 -1.55
N GLY A 176 16.27 12.37 -1.46
CA GLY A 176 16.53 11.67 -0.20
C GLY A 176 15.35 10.85 0.34
N LEU A 177 14.29 10.65 -0.44
CA LEU A 177 13.15 9.80 -0.10
C LEU A 177 13.40 8.34 -0.50
N LYS A 178 13.02 7.41 0.38
CA LYS A 178 13.15 5.98 0.11
C LYS A 178 12.12 5.54 -0.93
N THR A 179 12.59 5.00 -2.05
CA THR A 179 11.80 4.51 -3.18
C THR A 179 12.29 3.13 -3.61
N THR A 180 11.43 2.38 -4.29
CA THR A 180 11.88 1.22 -5.06
C THR A 180 12.71 1.66 -6.26
N VAL A 181 13.91 1.10 -6.42
CA VAL A 181 14.88 1.47 -7.47
C VAL A 181 14.99 0.38 -8.54
N LYS A 182 15.01 -0.90 -8.13
CA LYS A 182 15.17 -2.06 -9.04
C LYS A 182 14.25 -3.20 -8.63
N GLY A 183 14.02 -4.12 -9.56
CA GLY A 183 13.26 -5.34 -9.35
C GLY A 183 12.00 -5.42 -10.22
N PRO A 184 11.38 -6.61 -10.27
CA PRO A 184 10.17 -6.83 -11.06
C PRO A 184 9.01 -5.93 -10.58
N HIS A 185 8.14 -5.54 -11.50
CA HIS A 185 6.92 -4.79 -11.21
C HIS A 185 5.78 -5.72 -10.76
N ASN A 186 6.07 -6.59 -9.79
CA ASN A 186 5.17 -7.62 -9.31
C ASN A 186 4.28 -7.14 -8.14
N ILE A 187 3.46 -8.04 -7.59
CA ILE A 187 2.61 -7.76 -6.42
C ILE A 187 3.46 -7.29 -5.23
N ILE A 188 4.61 -7.91 -4.99
CA ILE A 188 5.51 -7.54 -3.88
C ILE A 188 5.94 -6.08 -4.01
N ARG A 189 6.40 -5.68 -5.21
CA ARG A 189 6.78 -4.29 -5.48
C ARG A 189 5.60 -3.34 -5.35
N THR A 190 4.41 -3.74 -5.77
CA THR A 190 3.19 -2.93 -5.59
C THR A 190 2.93 -2.65 -4.11
N CYS A 191 3.02 -3.67 -3.25
CA CYS A 191 2.93 -3.50 -1.81
C CYS A 191 4.09 -2.64 -1.24
N CYS A 192 5.31 -2.76 -1.78
CA CYS A 192 6.46 -1.95 -1.36
C CYS A 192 6.27 -0.47 -1.69
N ASP A 193 5.90 -0.18 -2.94
CA ASP A 193 5.64 1.18 -3.41
C ASP A 193 4.52 1.82 -2.59
N PHE A 194 3.45 1.06 -2.30
CA PHE A 194 2.38 1.50 -1.40
C PHE A 194 2.89 1.78 0.02
N ALA A 195 3.61 0.84 0.63
CA ALA A 195 4.10 0.96 2.00
C ALA A 195 5.07 2.15 2.17
N LEU A 196 5.90 2.43 1.16
CA LEU A 196 6.82 3.58 1.14
C LEU A 196 6.06 4.92 0.98
N GLU A 197 5.02 4.96 0.16
CA GLU A 197 4.20 6.15 -0.05
C GLU A 197 3.44 6.56 1.22
N VAL A 198 2.84 5.60 1.92
CA VAL A 198 2.05 5.86 3.14
C VAL A 198 2.91 6.20 4.36
N LYS A 199 4.24 6.07 4.26
CA LYS A 199 5.25 6.47 5.28
C LYS A 199 4.90 6.02 6.70
N GLY A 200 4.33 4.82 6.84
CA GLY A 200 3.97 4.24 8.13
C GLY A 200 2.61 4.69 8.70
N SER A 201 1.78 5.41 7.95
CA SER A 201 0.39 5.67 8.37
C SER A 201 -0.42 4.38 8.52
N CYS A 202 -0.06 3.34 7.77
CA CYS A 202 -0.54 1.98 7.95
C CYS A 202 0.59 0.96 7.69
N GLU A 203 0.53 -0.19 8.37
CA GLU A 203 1.45 -1.31 8.23
C GLU A 203 0.87 -2.35 7.27
N VAL A 204 1.64 -2.73 6.24
CA VAL A 204 1.25 -3.77 5.28
C VAL A 204 2.03 -5.05 5.53
N MET A 205 1.32 -6.18 5.59
CA MET A 205 1.88 -7.53 5.62
C MET A 205 1.50 -8.25 4.33
N LEU A 206 2.44 -8.96 3.71
CA LEU A 206 2.22 -9.71 2.48
C LEU A 206 2.73 -11.13 2.64
N GLY A 207 1.91 -12.13 2.34
CA GLY A 207 2.33 -13.53 2.36
C GLY A 207 1.23 -14.51 1.95
N SER A 208 1.44 -15.77 2.29
CA SER A 208 0.44 -16.83 2.16
C SER A 208 -0.63 -16.74 3.26
N ALA A 209 -1.77 -17.42 3.07
CA ALA A 209 -2.83 -17.52 4.08
C ALA A 209 -2.30 -17.97 5.46
N ALA A 210 -1.38 -18.93 5.48
CA ALA A 210 -0.77 -19.46 6.69
C ALA A 210 0.11 -18.42 7.42
N GLU A 211 0.94 -17.70 6.66
CA GLU A 211 1.81 -16.66 7.22
C GLU A 211 1.00 -15.46 7.73
N ILE A 212 -0.06 -15.08 7.00
CA ILE A 212 -0.98 -14.01 7.42
C ILE A 212 -1.69 -14.37 8.72
N ALA A 213 -2.28 -15.57 8.83
CA ALA A 213 -2.93 -16.02 10.05
C ALA A 213 -1.95 -16.12 11.24
N ALA A 214 -0.75 -16.67 11.04
CA ALA A 214 0.29 -16.72 12.07
C ALA A 214 0.73 -15.31 12.52
N THR A 215 0.85 -14.39 11.58
CA THR A 215 1.25 -13.00 11.86
C THR A 215 0.17 -12.25 12.62
N ALA A 216 -1.10 -12.37 12.21
CA ALA A 216 -2.23 -11.74 12.88
C ALA A 216 -2.36 -12.26 14.31
N ARG A 217 -2.38 -13.58 14.51
CA ARG A 217 -2.46 -14.22 15.84
C ARG A 217 -1.37 -13.72 16.80
N ARG A 218 -0.14 -13.54 16.31
CA ARG A 218 1.00 -13.14 17.16
C ARG A 218 1.10 -11.64 17.40
N ARG A 219 0.80 -10.80 16.39
CA ARG A 219 1.07 -9.35 16.44
C ARG A 219 -0.13 -8.53 16.89
N ILE A 220 -1.36 -8.99 16.64
CA ILE A 220 -2.56 -8.24 16.99
C ILE A 220 -2.84 -8.38 18.50
N ALA A 221 -3.00 -7.24 19.16
CA ALA A 221 -3.41 -7.18 20.56
C ALA A 221 -4.90 -7.56 20.67
N GLN A 222 -5.25 -8.29 21.73
CA GLN A 222 -6.66 -8.47 22.09
C GLN A 222 -7.13 -7.20 22.81
N THR A 223 -8.19 -6.59 22.30
CA THR A 223 -8.85 -5.46 22.95
C THR A 223 -10.00 -5.92 23.85
N LEU A 224 -10.63 -7.05 23.50
CA LEU A 224 -11.68 -7.71 24.29
C LEU A 224 -11.09 -8.49 25.47
N ASP A 225 -11.72 -8.38 26.63
CA ASP A 225 -11.35 -9.19 27.80
C ASP A 225 -11.82 -10.65 27.60
N ILE A 226 -11.18 -11.58 28.33
CA ILE A 226 -11.56 -13.00 28.34
C ILE A 226 -13.02 -13.15 28.76
N ALA A 227 -13.49 -12.32 29.69
CA ALA A 227 -14.88 -12.28 30.10
C ALA A 227 -15.83 -11.93 28.94
N ASP A 228 -15.47 -10.95 28.11
CA ASP A 228 -16.28 -10.57 26.94
C ASP A 228 -16.36 -11.72 25.94
N LEU A 229 -15.25 -12.41 25.68
CA LEU A 229 -15.20 -13.56 24.77
C LEU A 229 -16.04 -14.76 25.25
N LEU A 230 -16.22 -14.94 26.56
CA LEU A 230 -17.06 -16.01 27.12
C LEU A 230 -18.56 -15.81 26.85
N PHE A 231 -19.00 -14.58 26.58
CA PHE A 231 -20.40 -14.25 26.31
C PHE A 231 -20.70 -14.00 24.83
N VAL A 232 -19.69 -14.04 23.95
CA VAL A 232 -19.91 -13.91 22.51
C VAL A 232 -20.17 -15.30 21.94
N GLU A 233 -21.38 -15.52 21.42
CA GLU A 233 -21.66 -16.67 20.56
C GLU A 233 -20.98 -16.44 19.20
N GLY A 234 -19.80 -17.04 19.02
CA GLY A 234 -19.04 -17.01 17.76
C GLY A 234 -18.12 -15.79 17.60
N PHE A 235 -17.62 -15.57 16.37
CA PHE A 235 -16.62 -14.52 16.11
C PHE A 235 -17.19 -13.26 15.45
N GLU A 236 -18.52 -13.17 15.25
CA GLU A 236 -19.13 -12.13 14.42
C GLU A 236 -18.90 -10.72 14.95
N ASN A 237 -18.96 -10.54 16.28
CA ASN A 237 -18.77 -9.25 16.95
C ASN A 237 -17.31 -8.95 17.33
N VAL A 238 -16.39 -9.89 17.03
CA VAL A 238 -14.96 -9.70 17.30
C VAL A 238 -14.33 -8.98 16.09
N PRO A 239 -13.49 -7.95 16.31
CA PRO A 239 -12.73 -7.30 15.24
C PRO A 239 -11.98 -8.32 14.40
N ILE A 240 -12.02 -8.18 13.07
CA ILE A 240 -11.62 -9.23 12.12
C ILE A 240 -10.22 -9.77 12.39
N LEU A 241 -9.26 -8.88 12.61
CA LEU A 241 -7.87 -9.26 12.86
C LEU A 241 -7.64 -9.88 14.25
N GLU A 242 -8.52 -9.61 15.22
CA GLU A 242 -8.45 -10.18 16.57
C GLU A 242 -8.96 -11.63 16.62
N ARG A 243 -9.82 -12.03 15.68
CA ARG A 243 -10.39 -13.39 15.59
C ARG A 243 -9.32 -14.47 15.54
N PHE A 244 -8.21 -14.21 14.84
CA PHE A 244 -7.08 -15.15 14.76
C PHE A 244 -6.46 -15.46 16.11
N ARG A 245 -6.50 -14.51 17.05
CA ARG A 245 -5.97 -14.66 18.40
C ARG A 245 -7.02 -15.20 19.37
N ALA A 246 -8.29 -14.87 19.15
CA ALA A 246 -9.42 -15.37 19.93
C ALA A 246 -9.61 -16.90 19.80
N ALA A 247 -9.31 -17.49 18.64
CA ALA A 247 -9.37 -18.94 18.46
C ALA A 247 -8.48 -19.69 19.48
N VAL A 248 -9.04 -20.61 20.26
CA VAL A 248 -8.29 -21.28 21.33
C VAL A 248 -7.45 -22.45 20.82
N ASP A 249 -7.90 -23.12 19.77
CA ASP A 249 -7.26 -24.31 19.21
C ASP A 249 -7.16 -24.28 17.67
N ALA A 250 -6.64 -25.37 17.10
CA ALA A 250 -6.44 -25.49 15.67
C ALA A 250 -7.76 -25.62 14.89
N THR A 251 -8.79 -26.20 15.49
CA THR A 251 -10.10 -26.37 14.85
C THR A 251 -10.80 -25.03 14.73
N GLU A 252 -10.88 -24.27 15.83
CA GLU A 252 -11.43 -22.91 15.81
C GLU A 252 -10.61 -22.00 14.89
N LEU A 253 -9.28 -22.12 14.90
CA LEU A 253 -8.43 -21.33 14.00
C LEU A 253 -8.72 -21.64 12.53
N SER A 254 -8.90 -22.92 12.18
CA SER A 254 -9.32 -23.34 10.83
C SER A 254 -10.68 -22.74 10.46
N GLU A 255 -11.66 -22.75 11.37
CA GLU A 255 -12.98 -22.15 11.15
C GLU A 255 -12.91 -20.64 10.95
N VAL A 256 -12.15 -19.94 11.79
CA VAL A 256 -11.88 -18.49 11.64
C VAL A 256 -11.27 -18.23 10.28
N CYS A 257 -10.20 -18.94 9.91
CA CYS A 257 -9.54 -18.73 8.62
C CYS A 257 -10.50 -18.94 7.45
N LYS A 258 -11.31 -20.00 7.48
CA LYS A 258 -12.34 -20.27 6.48
C LYS A 258 -13.37 -19.15 6.40
N SER A 259 -13.85 -18.64 7.54
CA SER A 259 -14.80 -17.52 7.62
C SER A 259 -14.24 -16.21 7.08
N LEU A 260 -12.91 -16.07 7.04
CA LEU A 260 -12.18 -14.92 6.50
C LEU A 260 -11.61 -15.19 5.10
N GLY A 261 -12.05 -16.27 4.42
CA GLY A 261 -11.64 -16.58 3.04
C GLY A 261 -10.20 -17.09 2.91
N LEU A 262 -9.54 -17.42 4.01
CA LEU A 262 -8.19 -17.96 4.04
C LEU A 262 -8.24 -19.50 4.02
N SER A 263 -7.90 -20.10 2.87
CA SER A 263 -7.82 -21.56 2.76
C SER A 263 -6.54 -22.08 3.41
N MET A 264 -6.69 -23.02 4.35
CA MET A 264 -5.56 -23.77 4.91
C MET A 264 -5.99 -25.16 5.36
N SER A 265 -5.02 -26.06 5.47
CA SER A 265 -5.24 -27.42 6.00
C SER A 265 -5.22 -27.44 7.53
N ASP A 266 -5.87 -28.42 8.15
CA ASP A 266 -5.83 -28.63 9.61
C ASP A 266 -4.40 -28.80 10.13
N ARG A 267 -3.56 -29.50 9.36
CA ARG A 267 -2.12 -29.60 9.65
C ARG A 267 -1.46 -28.23 9.73
N THR A 268 -1.82 -27.31 8.83
CA THR A 268 -1.30 -25.93 8.84
C THR A 268 -1.80 -25.18 10.08
N ALA A 269 -3.07 -25.31 10.43
CA ALA A 269 -3.62 -24.68 11.65
C ALA A 269 -2.89 -25.14 12.91
N HIS A 270 -2.64 -26.46 13.06
CA HIS A 270 -1.82 -26.99 14.15
C HIS A 270 -0.40 -26.41 14.18
N ARG A 271 0.25 -26.25 13.02
CA ARG A 271 1.59 -25.62 12.93
C ARG A 271 1.58 -24.16 13.37
N ILE A 272 0.51 -23.43 13.12
CA ILE A 272 0.35 -22.04 13.56
C ILE A 272 0.19 -22.00 15.08
N ILE A 273 -0.70 -22.83 15.65
CA ILE A 273 -0.90 -22.93 17.11
C ILE A 273 0.39 -23.32 17.83
N ALA A 274 1.17 -24.24 17.25
CA ALA A 274 2.46 -24.65 17.78
C ALA A 274 3.61 -23.66 17.49
N GLU A 275 3.32 -22.46 16.98
CA GLU A 275 4.28 -21.39 16.66
C GLU A 275 5.40 -21.82 15.69
N GLN A 276 5.14 -22.82 14.85
CA GLN A 276 6.12 -23.34 13.86
C GLN A 276 6.16 -22.51 12.57
N ILE A 277 5.19 -21.62 12.37
CA ILE A 277 5.16 -20.68 11.24
C ILE A 277 5.61 -19.33 11.76
N LYS A 278 6.72 -18.83 11.22
CA LYS A 278 7.31 -17.57 11.65
C LYS A 278 6.43 -16.40 11.21
N PRO A 279 6.10 -15.47 12.11
CA PRO A 279 5.40 -14.23 11.75
C PRO A 279 6.19 -13.40 10.73
N LEU A 280 5.45 -12.76 9.83
CA LEU A 280 5.96 -11.86 8.82
C LEU A 280 6.42 -10.55 9.46
N ARG A 281 7.47 -9.96 8.86
CA ARG A 281 7.78 -8.54 9.04
C ARG A 281 6.86 -7.73 8.13
N SER A 282 6.62 -6.48 8.47
CA SER A 282 5.95 -5.60 7.51
C SER A 282 6.79 -5.38 6.28
N VAL A 283 6.10 -5.14 5.17
CA VAL A 283 6.69 -4.79 3.89
C VAL A 283 7.62 -3.59 4.07
N TYR A 284 7.17 -2.55 4.79
CA TYR A 284 7.99 -1.37 5.09
C TYR A 284 9.28 -1.72 5.85
N ALA A 285 9.19 -2.52 6.92
CA ALA A 285 10.37 -2.94 7.68
C ALA A 285 11.33 -3.76 6.81
N GLN A 286 10.79 -4.66 5.98
CA GLN A 286 11.59 -5.51 5.11
C GLN A 286 12.40 -4.71 4.10
N VAL A 287 11.80 -3.70 3.45
CA VAL A 287 12.53 -2.81 2.53
C VAL A 287 13.39 -1.79 3.26
N SER A 288 13.03 -1.42 4.49
CA SER A 288 13.79 -0.48 5.32
C SER A 288 15.12 -1.05 5.78
N HIS A 289 15.15 -2.33 6.17
CA HIS A 289 16.34 -3.07 6.58
C HIS A 289 17.23 -3.50 5.41
N THR A 290 16.78 -3.41 4.17
CA THR A 290 17.66 -3.42 3.00
C THR A 290 18.43 -2.11 2.96
N VAL A 291 19.33 -1.93 3.92
CA VAL A 291 20.50 -1.07 3.76
C VAL A 291 21.24 -1.65 2.56
N GLU A 292 21.75 -0.81 1.65
CA GLU A 292 22.79 -1.28 0.73
C GLU A 292 23.76 -2.11 1.56
N PRO A 293 24.18 -3.31 1.13
CA PRO A 293 25.31 -3.93 1.80
C PRO A 293 26.39 -2.86 1.83
N GLU A 294 26.81 -2.45 3.03
CA GLU A 294 27.98 -1.60 3.20
C GLU A 294 29.01 -2.13 2.22
N GLY A 295 29.39 -1.27 1.27
CA GLY A 295 30.02 -1.71 0.04
C GLY A 295 31.06 -2.76 0.37
N VAL A 296 30.83 -3.99 -0.09
CA VAL A 296 31.93 -4.92 -0.29
C VAL A 296 32.88 -4.12 -1.16
N SER A 297 33.98 -3.67 -0.55
CA SER A 297 35.04 -2.95 -1.21
C SER A 297 35.48 -3.86 -2.34
N ARG A 298 34.91 -3.67 -3.52
CA ARG A 298 35.46 -4.27 -4.73
C ARG A 298 36.82 -3.64 -4.84
N GLU A 299 37.85 -4.42 -4.53
CA GLU A 299 39.22 -4.09 -4.92
C GLU A 299 39.14 -3.63 -6.37
N VAL A 300 39.62 -2.42 -6.61
CA VAL A 300 39.62 -1.83 -7.93
C VAL A 300 40.53 -2.72 -8.78
N ASP A 301 39.91 -3.49 -9.68
CA ASP A 301 40.63 -4.32 -10.64
C ASP A 301 41.33 -3.40 -11.65
N LEU A 302 42.59 -3.08 -11.37
CA LEU A 302 43.46 -2.18 -12.14
C LEU A 302 43.80 -2.74 -13.55
N MET A 303 43.37 -3.97 -13.87
CA MET A 303 43.69 -4.67 -15.12
C MET A 303 42.61 -4.54 -16.21
N LYS A 304 41.49 -3.86 -15.96
CA LYS A 304 40.45 -3.61 -16.97
C LYS A 304 40.51 -2.18 -17.52
N ASP A 305 41.06 -2.09 -18.73
CA ASP A 305 41.06 -0.92 -19.59
C ASP A 305 39.63 -0.37 -19.78
N HIS A 306 39.30 0.69 -19.03
CA HIS A 306 38.04 1.42 -19.14
C HIS A 306 38.33 2.90 -19.36
N ARG A 307 37.89 3.39 -20.52
CA ARG A 307 38.05 4.74 -21.07
C ARG A 307 37.34 5.84 -20.27
N GLY A 308 37.64 5.98 -18.98
CA GLY A 308 37.21 7.11 -18.15
C GLY A 308 37.53 6.94 -16.68
N LEU A 309 38.03 8.01 -16.05
CA LEU A 309 38.35 8.06 -14.63
C LEU A 309 37.09 7.81 -13.78
N LYS A 310 37.14 6.81 -12.89
CA LYS A 310 36.11 6.55 -11.88
C LYS A 310 36.76 6.57 -10.50
N MET A 311 36.23 7.38 -9.60
CA MET A 311 36.64 7.42 -8.19
C MET A 311 35.53 6.81 -7.32
N SER A 312 35.93 6.12 -6.25
CA SER A 312 34.95 5.60 -5.29
C SER A 312 34.29 6.75 -4.52
N LYS A 313 33.09 6.53 -3.98
CA LYS A 313 32.41 7.54 -3.14
C LYS A 313 33.25 7.90 -1.91
N ALA A 314 33.95 6.92 -1.32
CA ALA A 314 34.84 7.14 -0.18
C ALA A 314 36.03 8.05 -0.55
N ASP A 315 36.64 7.84 -1.71
CA ASP A 315 37.74 8.68 -2.19
C ASP A 315 37.26 10.10 -2.54
N ILE A 316 36.05 10.23 -3.09
CA ILE A 316 35.43 11.52 -3.37
C ILE A 316 35.21 12.32 -2.08
N SER A 317 34.69 11.66 -1.03
CA SER A 317 34.46 12.30 0.27
C SER A 317 35.78 12.65 0.98
N SER A 318 36.77 11.75 0.92
CA SER A 318 38.12 12.02 1.46
C SER A 318 38.80 13.19 0.73
N PHE A 319 38.66 13.25 -0.60
CA PHE A 319 39.19 14.32 -1.42
C PHE A 319 38.49 15.65 -1.16
N SER A 320 37.15 15.65 -1.02
CA SER A 320 36.38 16.85 -0.67
C SER A 320 36.83 17.46 0.67
N ARG A 321 37.00 16.64 1.72
CA ARG A 321 37.49 17.08 3.03
C ARG A 321 38.89 17.68 2.99
N LYS A 322 39.79 17.11 2.17
CA LYS A 322 41.13 17.68 1.97
C LYS A 322 41.07 19.04 1.26
N MET A 323 40.19 19.18 0.28
CA MET A 323 40.01 20.45 -0.44
C MET A 323 39.36 21.53 0.43
N GLU A 324 38.46 21.14 1.35
CA GLU A 324 37.90 22.02 2.37
C GLU A 324 38.99 22.55 3.32
N GLN A 325 39.86 21.67 3.82
CA GLN A 325 41.01 22.07 4.64
C GLN A 325 41.95 23.01 3.89
N SER A 326 42.26 22.72 2.62
CA SER A 326 43.11 23.59 1.79
C SER A 326 42.45 24.94 1.48
N PHE A 327 41.11 25.05 1.53
CA PHE A 327 40.40 26.31 1.32
C PHE A 327 40.48 27.26 2.53
N ALA A 328 40.83 26.75 3.71
CA ALA A 328 40.95 27.57 4.93
C ALA A 328 41.95 28.73 4.78
N GLU A 329 43.05 28.53 4.04
CA GLU A 329 44.04 29.59 3.76
C GLU A 329 43.45 30.76 2.94
N LEU A 330 42.50 30.47 2.04
CA LEU A 330 41.79 31.48 1.25
C LEU A 330 40.69 32.16 2.07
N SER A 331 40.05 31.40 2.96
CA SER A 331 39.03 31.90 3.87
C SER A 331 39.57 33.02 4.76
N GLU A 332 40.75 32.82 5.37
CA GLU A 332 41.41 33.81 6.23
C GLU A 332 41.87 35.06 5.46
N LYS A 333 42.35 34.88 4.22
CA LYS A 333 42.94 35.98 3.43
C LYS A 333 41.90 36.87 2.76
N TYR A 334 40.76 36.31 2.39
CA TYR A 334 39.73 37.01 1.62
C TYR A 334 38.38 37.13 2.35
N TYR A 335 38.31 36.76 3.63
CA TYR A 335 37.10 36.83 4.47
C TYR A 335 35.87 36.16 3.84
N VAL A 336 36.06 34.95 3.31
CA VAL A 336 35.00 34.14 2.67
C VAL A 336 34.86 32.80 3.38
N SER A 337 33.64 32.34 3.62
CA SER A 337 33.37 31.02 4.21
C SER A 337 32.64 30.11 3.24
N LEU A 338 32.82 28.79 3.40
CA LEU A 338 32.09 27.80 2.61
C LEU A 338 30.69 27.61 3.18
N THR A 339 29.67 27.66 2.31
CA THR A 339 28.26 27.43 2.69
C THR A 339 27.96 25.94 2.82
N THR A 340 28.63 25.10 2.03
CA THR A 340 28.51 23.62 2.07
C THR A 340 29.84 22.96 1.75
N GLU A 341 29.99 21.68 2.10
CA GLU A 341 31.17 20.88 1.73
C GLU A 341 31.44 20.94 0.21
N PRO A 342 32.72 21.03 -0.23
CA PRO A 342 33.07 21.15 -1.65
C PRO A 342 32.49 20.01 -2.49
N ARG A 343 31.75 20.35 -3.55
CA ARG A 343 31.12 19.35 -4.42
C ARG A 343 32.13 18.89 -5.47
N VAL A 344 32.43 17.59 -5.46
CA VAL A 344 33.40 16.99 -6.38
C VAL A 344 32.66 16.17 -7.44
N ARG A 345 32.85 16.53 -8.71
CA ARG A 345 32.28 15.82 -9.87
C ARG A 345 33.39 15.25 -10.75
N VAL A 346 33.41 13.93 -10.89
CA VAL A 346 34.38 13.22 -11.74
C VAL A 346 33.75 12.94 -13.11
N SER A 347 34.38 13.42 -14.16
CA SER A 347 34.05 13.15 -15.57
C SER A 347 35.20 12.41 -16.25
N LYS A 348 34.95 11.91 -17.47
CA LYS A 348 35.89 11.06 -18.22
C LYS A 348 37.36 11.56 -18.23
N ASN A 349 37.58 12.87 -18.42
CA ASN A 349 38.91 13.51 -18.47
C ASN A 349 39.07 14.72 -17.53
N LYS A 350 38.18 14.93 -16.56
CA LYS A 350 38.27 16.09 -15.65
C LYS A 350 37.63 15.82 -14.31
N ILE A 351 38.22 16.36 -13.25
CA ILE A 351 37.60 16.49 -11.94
C ILE A 351 37.25 17.96 -11.77
N VAL A 352 35.98 18.25 -11.49
CA VAL A 352 35.50 19.61 -11.20
C VAL A 352 35.16 19.65 -9.72
N VAL A 353 35.78 20.59 -9.00
CA VAL A 353 35.46 20.87 -7.60
C VAL A 353 34.78 22.23 -7.55
N THR A 354 33.58 22.28 -7.00
CA THR A 354 32.80 23.51 -6.82
C THR A 354 32.79 23.87 -5.34
N PHE A 355 33.21 25.10 -5.05
CA PHE A 355 33.15 25.69 -3.72
C PHE A 355 32.04 26.73 -3.72
N ASP A 356 30.98 26.48 -2.95
CA ASP A 356 29.92 27.45 -2.74
C ASP A 356 30.36 28.36 -1.59
N ILE A 357 30.62 29.64 -1.88
CA ILE A 357 31.19 30.61 -0.93
C ILE A 357 30.17 31.69 -0.55
N GLU A 358 30.29 32.18 0.67
CA GLU A 358 29.56 33.33 1.19
C GLU A 358 30.56 34.35 1.76
N SER A 359 30.34 35.63 1.47
CA SER A 359 31.15 36.73 2.00
C SER A 359 30.75 37.01 3.43
N GLN A 360 31.71 37.03 4.36
CA GLN A 360 31.47 37.49 5.72
C GLN A 360 31.51 39.02 5.73
N GLU A 361 30.34 39.66 5.70
CA GLU A 361 30.21 41.07 6.15
C GLU A 361 30.12 41.15 7.67
#